data_AF-A0A9E3FBN7-F1
#
_entry.id   AF-A0A9E3FBN7-F1
#
_cell.length_a   1.000
_cell.length_b   1.000
_cell.length_c   1.000
_cell.angle_alpha   90.00
_cell.angle_beta   90.00
_cell.angle_gamma   90.00
#
_symmetry.space_group_name_H-M   'P 1'
#
loop_
_entity.id
_entity.type
_entity.pdbx_description
1 polymer ?
#
loop_
_entity_poly.entity_id
_entity_poly.type
_entity_poly.pdbx_seq_one_letter_code
_entity_poly.pdbx_strand_id
1 'polypeptide(L)'
;MGYRNAYVHAIATGIADGRLDLEAWQDEDLSAAELRKRLLSLSGIGPYGAACLMLYLGKPEHVNADSWARALLSKELGRAVTDKDVHDFFADHGEWRGLVYNFYPWKQG
;
A
#
# COMPACT_ATOMS: atom_id res chain seq x y z
N MET A 1 -16.50 9.22 9.46
CA MET A 1 -15.08 8.78 9.52
C MET A 1 -14.18 9.77 10.30
N GLY A 2 -14.67 10.46 11.33
CA GLY A 2 -13.84 11.36 12.17
C GLY A 2 -12.98 12.35 11.36
N TYR A 3 -11.72 12.53 11.77
CA TYR A 3 -10.76 13.41 11.09
C TYR A 3 -10.53 13.08 9.60
N ARG A 4 -10.86 11.86 9.15
CA ARG A 4 -10.71 11.44 7.75
C ARG A 4 -11.81 12.01 6.84
N ASN A 5 -12.90 12.53 7.40
CA ASN A 5 -13.99 13.14 6.61
C ASN A 5 -13.46 14.23 5.66
N ALA A 6 -12.53 15.07 6.13
CA ALA A 6 -11.95 16.14 5.32
C ALA A 6 -11.16 15.60 4.13
N TYR A 7 -10.43 14.49 4.30
CA TYR A 7 -9.64 13.86 3.24
C TYR A 7 -10.54 13.21 2.18
N VAL A 8 -11.55 12.45 2.61
CA VAL A 8 -12.52 11.82 1.71
C VAL A 8 -13.27 12.88 0.91
N HIS A 9 -13.72 13.94 1.58
CA HIS A 9 -14.39 15.06 0.92
C HIS A 9 -13.47 15.73 -0.13
N ALA A 10 -12.22 16.03 0.23
CA ALA A 10 -11.27 16.65 -0.69
C ALA A 10 -11.01 15.81 -1.95
N ILE A 11 -10.84 14.49 -1.80
CA ILE A 11 -10.65 13.57 -2.93
C ILE A 11 -11.92 13.52 -3.78
N ALA A 12 -13.09 13.33 -3.16
CA ALA A 12 -14.36 13.23 -3.89
C ALA A 12 -14.68 14.51 -4.67
N THR A 13 -14.48 15.69 -4.07
CA THR A 13 -14.65 16.98 -4.76
C THR A 13 -13.63 17.15 -5.88
N GLY A 14 -12.37 16.75 -5.67
CA GLY A 14 -11.35 16.81 -6.72
C GLY A 14 -11.70 15.96 -7.94
N ILE A 15 -12.31 14.79 -7.74
CA ILE A 15 -12.81 13.93 -8.82
C ILE A 15 -14.00 14.59 -9.51
N ALA A 16 -15.00 15.04 -8.74
CA ALA A 16 -16.22 15.65 -9.29
C ALA A 16 -15.94 16.92 -10.12
N ASP A 17 -14.92 17.69 -9.73
CA ASP A 17 -14.48 18.90 -10.43
C ASP A 17 -13.58 18.61 -11.65
N GLY A 18 -13.22 17.34 -11.90
CA GLY A 18 -12.28 16.94 -12.96
C GLY A 18 -10.81 17.29 -12.68
N ARG A 19 -10.46 17.67 -11.44
CA ARG A 19 -9.08 17.98 -11.00
C ARG A 19 -8.27 16.72 -10.69
N LEU A 20 -8.93 15.61 -10.40
CA LEU A 20 -8.33 14.31 -10.17
C LEU A 20 -8.95 13.29 -11.13
N ASP A 21 -8.18 12.93 -12.15
CA ASP A 21 -8.51 11.81 -13.03
C ASP A 21 -7.83 10.54 -12.49
N LEU A 22 -8.59 9.73 -11.76
CA LEU A 22 -8.11 8.46 -11.22
C LEU A 22 -8.14 7.33 -12.25
N GLU A 23 -8.96 7.44 -13.30
CA GLU A 23 -9.02 6.42 -14.35
C GLU A 23 -7.71 6.42 -15.16
N ALA A 24 -7.12 7.60 -15.37
CA ALA A 24 -5.77 7.74 -15.94
C ALA A 24 -4.65 7.07 -15.11
N TRP A 25 -4.94 6.58 -13.90
CA TRP A 25 -3.96 5.89 -13.06
C TRP A 25 -4.05 4.36 -13.16
N GLN A 26 -5.05 3.84 -13.90
CA GLN A 26 -5.15 2.42 -14.27
C GLN A 26 -4.32 2.09 -15.53
N ASP A 27 -3.69 3.09 -16.14
CA ASP A 27 -2.84 2.93 -17.31
C ASP A 27 -1.66 1.98 -17.04
N GLU A 28 -1.53 0.94 -17.87
CA GLU A 28 -0.47 -0.06 -17.75
C GLU A 28 0.92 0.55 -17.97
N ASP A 29 1.03 1.60 -18.78
CA ASP A 29 2.27 2.31 -19.07
C ASP A 29 2.72 3.21 -17.90
N LEU A 30 1.86 3.45 -16.91
CA LEU A 30 2.22 4.19 -15.71
C LEU A 30 3.14 3.36 -14.82
N SER A 31 4.38 3.82 -14.64
CA SER A 31 5.34 3.17 -13.74
C SER A 31 4.83 3.16 -12.28
N ALA A 32 5.18 2.12 -11.51
CA ALA A 32 4.79 2.02 -10.10
C ALA A 32 5.32 3.19 -9.25
N ALA A 33 6.53 3.70 -9.58
CA ALA A 33 7.12 4.85 -8.91
C ALA A 33 6.29 6.12 -9.11
N GLU A 34 5.82 6.37 -10.33
CA GLU A 34 4.98 7.53 -10.64
C GLU A 34 3.57 7.37 -10.02
N LEU A 35 2.97 6.18 -10.11
CA LEU A 35 1.70 5.88 -9.45
C LEU A 35 1.79 6.16 -7.94
N ARG A 36 2.85 5.68 -7.27
CA ARG A 36 3.07 5.94 -5.85
C ARG A 36 3.16 7.42 -5.54
N LYS A 37 3.90 8.18 -6.36
CA LYS A 37 4.07 9.62 -6.16
C LYS A 37 2.73 10.34 -6.23
N ARG A 38 1.89 9.97 -7.21
CA ARG A 38 0.53 10.52 -7.35
C ARG A 38 -0.35 10.16 -6.15
N LEU A 39 -0.34 8.89 -5.72
CA LEU A 39 -1.11 8.44 -4.55
C LEU A 39 -0.70 9.18 -3.27
N LEU A 40 0.61 9.33 -3.03
CA LEU A 40 1.13 10.05 -1.86
C LEU A 40 0.87 11.57 -1.89
N SER A 41 0.53 12.12 -3.06
CA SER A 41 0.12 13.53 -3.15
C SER A 41 -1.32 13.76 -2.66
N LEU A 42 -2.12 12.69 -2.53
CA LEU A 42 -3.49 12.78 -2.04
C LEU A 42 -3.50 12.94 -0.51
N SER A 43 -4.18 13.99 -0.05
CA SER A 43 -4.34 14.21 1.40
C SER A 43 -5.03 13.01 2.05
N GLY A 44 -4.45 12.49 3.13
CA GLY A 44 -4.96 11.32 3.85
C GLY A 44 -4.45 9.97 3.34
N ILE A 45 -3.68 9.94 2.25
CA ILE A 45 -3.04 8.71 1.74
C ILE A 45 -1.55 8.71 2.12
N GLY A 46 -1.23 7.96 3.18
CA GLY A 46 0.16 7.71 3.59
C GLY A 46 0.79 6.52 2.88
N PRO A 47 2.07 6.18 3.19
CA PRO A 47 2.79 5.06 2.57
C PRO A 47 2.04 3.72 2.59
N TYR A 48 1.39 3.39 3.70
CA TYR A 48 0.56 2.19 3.83
C TYR A 48 -0.63 2.21 2.86
N GLY A 49 -1.40 3.30 2.85
CA GLY A 49 -2.57 3.44 1.98
C GLY A 49 -2.19 3.42 0.50
N ALA A 50 -1.08 4.06 0.14
CA ALA A 50 -0.55 4.01 -1.22
C ALA A 50 -0.17 2.58 -1.62
N ALA A 51 0.54 1.83 -0.77
CA ALA A 51 0.88 0.43 -1.05
C ALA A 51 -0.36 -0.46 -1.23
N CYS A 52 -1.41 -0.28 -0.42
CA CYS A 52 -2.68 -0.98 -0.60
C CYS A 52 -3.34 -0.65 -1.95
N LEU A 53 -3.41 0.64 -2.32
CA LEU A 53 -4.02 1.05 -3.59
C LEU A 53 -3.21 0.55 -4.81
N MET A 54 -1.88 0.59 -4.72
CA MET A 54 -1.00 0.07 -5.76
C MET A 54 -1.20 -1.43 -6.02
N LEU A 55 -1.43 -2.23 -4.98
CA LEU A 55 -1.80 -3.64 -5.12
C LEU A 55 -3.06 -3.80 -5.97
N TYR A 56 -4.12 -3.04 -5.66
CA TYR A 56 -5.40 -3.12 -6.39
C TYR A 56 -5.32 -2.58 -7.82
N LEU A 57 -4.37 -1.68 -8.10
CA LEU A 57 -4.08 -1.15 -9.43
C LEU A 57 -3.05 -2.00 -10.20
N GLY A 58 -2.72 -3.21 -9.73
CA GLY A 58 -1.84 -4.13 -10.46
C GLY A 58 -0.35 -3.75 -10.44
N LYS A 59 0.08 -2.86 -9.54
CA LYS A 59 1.49 -2.46 -9.35
C LYS A 59 1.97 -2.86 -7.94
N PRO A 60 2.06 -4.16 -7.62
CA PRO A 60 2.27 -4.67 -6.26
C PRO A 60 3.72 -4.53 -5.75
N GLU A 61 4.45 -3.52 -6.21
CA GLU A 61 5.85 -3.33 -5.87
C GLU A 61 6.06 -2.89 -4.42
N HIS A 62 5.02 -2.64 -3.62
CA HIS A 62 5.19 -2.18 -2.25
C HIS A 62 4.42 -3.02 -1.25
N VAL A 63 5.09 -3.34 -0.14
CA VAL A 63 4.50 -4.04 0.99
C VAL A 63 3.73 -3.04 1.85
N ASN A 64 2.45 -3.32 2.07
CA ASN A 64 1.57 -2.60 2.99
C ASN A 64 1.69 -3.19 4.40
N ALA A 65 2.88 -3.08 5.01
CA ALA A 65 3.15 -3.61 6.34
C ALA A 65 2.18 -3.02 7.39
N ASP A 66 1.59 -3.90 8.20
CA ASP A 66 0.71 -3.51 9.31
C ASP A 66 1.10 -4.19 10.63
N SER A 67 0.40 -3.83 11.70
CA SER A 67 0.62 -4.41 13.02
C SER A 67 0.36 -5.91 13.09
N TRP A 68 -0.52 -6.45 12.26
CA TRP A 68 -0.90 -7.86 12.28
C TRP A 68 0.19 -8.71 11.64
N ALA A 69 0.68 -8.31 10.46
CA ALA A 69 1.81 -8.96 9.82
C ALA A 69 3.08 -8.88 10.68
N ARG A 70 3.35 -7.74 11.33
CA ARG A 70 4.45 -7.63 12.31
C ARG A 70 4.32 -8.65 13.44
N ALA A 71 3.12 -8.83 13.99
CA ALA A 71 2.88 -9.78 15.08
C ALA A 71 3.08 -11.24 14.64
N LEU A 72 2.60 -11.60 13.45
CA LEU A 72 2.75 -12.94 12.91
C LEU A 72 4.19 -13.26 12.53
N LEU A 73 4.88 -12.33 11.85
CA LEU A 73 6.28 -12.49 11.53
C LEU A 73 7.14 -12.55 12.80
N SER A 74 6.80 -11.78 13.82
CA SER A 74 7.45 -11.86 15.14
C SER A 74 7.32 -13.25 15.76
N LYS A 75 6.14 -13.87 15.66
CA LYS A 75 5.90 -15.25 16.13
C LYS A 75 6.71 -16.27 15.33
N GLU A 76 6.74 -16.12 14.00
CA GLU A 76 7.46 -17.02 13.10
C GLU A 76 8.98 -16.96 13.29
N LEU A 77 9.54 -15.76 13.48
CA LEU A 77 10.97 -15.56 13.67
C LEU A 77 11.44 -15.71 15.12
N GLY A 78 10.52 -15.81 16.09
CA GLY A 78 10.84 -15.91 17.52
C GLY A 78 11.53 -14.66 18.10
N ARG A 79 11.37 -13.49 17.48
CA ARG A 79 11.95 -12.21 17.92
C ARG A 79 11.01 -11.04 17.63
N ALA A 80 11.24 -9.89 18.26
CA ALA A 80 10.54 -8.65 17.90
C ALA A 80 10.86 -8.23 16.45
N VAL A 81 9.85 -7.70 15.76
CA VAL A 81 9.88 -7.35 14.33
C VAL A 81 9.39 -5.91 14.15
N THR A 82 10.12 -5.16 13.32
CA THR A 82 9.79 -3.80 12.88
C THR A 82 9.16 -3.80 11.48
N ASP A 83 8.65 -2.66 11.02
CA ASP A 83 8.22 -2.54 9.61
C ASP A 83 9.35 -2.81 8.63
N LYS A 84 10.57 -2.37 8.98
CA LYS A 84 11.75 -2.64 8.16
C LYS A 84 11.99 -4.14 8.02
N ASP A 85 11.88 -4.91 9.10
CA ASP A 85 12.04 -6.36 9.06
C ASP A 85 11.00 -7.01 8.14
N VAL A 86 9.75 -6.53 8.13
CA VAL A 86 8.71 -7.02 7.21
C VAL A 86 9.09 -6.68 5.76
N HIS A 87 9.52 -5.46 5.49
CA HIS A 87 9.96 -5.06 4.15
C HIS A 87 11.15 -5.91 3.66
N ASP A 88 12.16 -6.10 4.51
CA ASP A 88 13.36 -6.87 4.20
C ASP A 88 13.01 -8.36 3.95
N PHE A 89 12.08 -8.92 4.72
CA PHE A 89 11.63 -10.32 4.57
C PHE A 89 11.01 -10.60 3.19
N PHE A 90 10.31 -9.63 2.60
CA PHE A 90 9.69 -9.78 1.27
C PHE A 90 10.53 -9.18 0.12
N ALA A 91 11.71 -8.62 0.40
CA ALA A 91 12.48 -7.86 -0.59
C ALA A 91 12.88 -8.68 -1.83
N ASP A 92 13.22 -9.97 -1.63
CA ASP A 92 13.70 -10.87 -2.68
C ASP A 92 12.63 -11.25 -3.72
N HIS A 93 11.35 -10.91 -3.47
CA HIS A 93 10.27 -11.09 -4.43
C HIS A 93 10.16 -9.97 -5.48
N GLY A 94 11.08 -8.99 -5.46
CA GLY A 94 11.18 -7.97 -6.50
C GLY A 94 9.90 -7.14 -6.64
N GLU A 95 9.41 -6.98 -7.87
CA GLU A 95 8.18 -6.23 -8.18
C GLU A 95 6.91 -6.89 -7.60
N TRP A 96 6.96 -8.19 -7.27
CA TRP A 96 5.83 -8.96 -6.77
C TRP A 96 5.74 -8.97 -5.23
N ARG A 97 6.65 -8.30 -4.53
CA ARG A 97 6.76 -8.36 -3.06
C ARG A 97 5.49 -7.97 -2.30
N GLY A 98 4.76 -6.97 -2.77
CA GLY A 98 3.48 -6.59 -2.19
C GLY A 98 2.42 -7.68 -2.42
N LEU A 99 2.42 -8.33 -3.58
CA LEU A 99 1.49 -9.42 -3.87
C LEU A 99 1.79 -10.62 -2.97
N VAL A 100 3.06 -11.02 -2.88
CA VAL A 100 3.48 -12.13 -2.01
C VAL A 100 3.13 -11.83 -0.55
N TYR A 101 3.36 -10.60 -0.07
CA TYR A 101 2.96 -10.19 1.28
C TYR A 101 1.46 -10.39 1.55
N ASN A 102 0.59 -9.92 0.64
CA ASN A 102 -0.86 -9.97 0.84
C ASN A 102 -1.41 -11.40 0.77
N PHE A 103 -0.74 -12.30 0.06
CA PHE A 103 -1.13 -13.72 -0.06
C PHE A 103 -0.21 -14.67 0.70
N TYR A 104 0.66 -14.15 1.56
CA TYR A 104 1.59 -14.98 2.32
C TYR A 104 0.78 -15.92 3.23
N PRO A 105 1.09 -17.23 3.26
CA PRO A 105 0.35 -18.21 4.03
C PRO A 105 0.73 -18.10 5.52
N TRP A 106 0.30 -17.02 6.15
CA TRP A 106 0.54 -16.73 7.56
C TRP A 106 0.09 -17.90 8.43
N LYS A 107 1.01 -18.48 9.20
CA LYS A 107 0.70 -19.56 10.13
C LYS A 107 -0.03 -18.98 11.34
N GLN A 108 -1.33 -19.18 11.40
CA GLN A 108 -2.09 -19.02 12.64
C GLN A 108 -1.76 -20.21 13.55
N GLY A 109 -0.65 -20.10 14.28
CA GLY A 109 -0.35 -21.06 15.34
C GLY A 109 -1.13 -20.78 16.61
#